data_AF-A0A960YE65-F1
#
_entry.id   AF-A0A960YE65-F1
#
_cell.length_a   1.000
_cell.length_b   1.000
_cell.length_c   1.000
_cell.angle_alpha   90.00
_cell.angle_beta   90.00
_cell.angle_gamma   90.00
#
_symmetry.space_group_name_H-M   'P 1'
#
loop_
_entity.id
_entity.type
_entity.pdbx_description
1 polymer ?
#
loop_
_entity_poly.entity_id
_entity_poly.type
_entity_poly.pdbx_seq_one_letter_code
_entity_poly.pdbx_strand_id
1 'polypeptide(L)'
;MKKILYLFLIVFSISLFSENLFYENQEKEREETLNRHGILVTILLKHDQRKTLDEINLELKQSGFWVKFPGEGMKIESWYVAMGLGHIITVRILPEQVRELNRIIERTAWKSFRTEFFLSYDFKEVSTENRKREQDDEKQKEKKFEMKEYFR
;
A
#
# COMPACT_ATOMS: atom_id res chain seq x y z
N MET A 1 -11.84 37.81 -36.00
CA MET A 1 -11.64 36.35 -35.89
C MET A 1 -10.52 35.96 -34.92
N LYS A 2 -9.28 36.45 -35.07
CA LYS A 2 -8.14 36.10 -34.18
C LYS A 2 -8.39 36.30 -32.67
N LYS A 3 -9.09 37.37 -32.27
CA LYS A 3 -9.43 37.65 -30.85
C LYS A 3 -10.39 36.62 -30.23
N ILE A 4 -11.38 36.14 -30.99
CA ILE A 4 -12.34 35.13 -30.54
C ILE A 4 -11.64 33.77 -30.35
N LEU A 5 -10.73 33.44 -31.27
CA LEU A 5 -9.92 32.22 -31.18
C LEU A 5 -9.00 32.23 -29.94
N TYR A 6 -8.42 33.39 -29.61
CA TYR A 6 -7.56 33.53 -28.42
C TYR A 6 -8.35 33.40 -27.11
N LEU A 7 -9.56 33.98 -27.06
CA LEU A 7 -10.44 33.83 -25.91
C LEU A 7 -10.87 32.37 -25.70
N PHE A 8 -11.19 31.66 -26.79
CA PHE A 8 -11.51 30.23 -26.74
C PHE A 8 -10.34 29.40 -26.20
N LEU A 9 -9.12 29.66 -26.66
CA LEU A 9 -7.92 28.98 -26.18
C LEU A 9 -7.67 29.22 -24.69
N ILE A 10 -7.91 30.44 -24.20
CA ILE A 10 -7.78 30.76 -22.76
C ILE A 10 -8.83 29.99 -21.95
N VAL A 11 -10.10 30.05 -22.35
CA VAL A 11 -11.19 29.35 -21.62
C VAL A 11 -10.97 27.84 -21.63
N PHE A 12 -10.56 27.28 -22.76
CA PHE A 12 -10.23 25.86 -22.87
C PHE A 12 -9.05 25.47 -21.97
N SER A 13 -8.01 26.29 -21.91
CA SER A 13 -6.85 26.06 -21.04
C SER A 13 -7.22 26.16 -19.56
N ILE A 14 -8.07 27.11 -19.18
CA ILE A 14 -8.59 27.24 -17.81
C ILE A 14 -9.45 26.03 -17.44
N SER A 15 -10.28 25.54 -18.36
CA SER A 15 -11.08 24.32 -18.14
C SER A 15 -10.19 23.12 -17.85
N LEU A 16 -9.20 22.85 -18.72
CA LEU A 16 -8.24 21.76 -18.53
C LEU A 16 -7.47 21.89 -17.23
N PHE A 17 -7.05 23.11 -16.87
CA PHE A 17 -6.35 23.36 -15.61
C PHE A 17 -7.25 23.12 -14.39
N SER A 18 -8.51 23.54 -14.45
CA SER A 18 -9.48 23.34 -13.36
C SER A 18 -9.83 21.88 -13.14
N GLU A 19 -9.96 21.08 -14.22
CA GLU A 19 -10.17 19.64 -14.13
C GLU A 19 -8.96 18.98 -13.47
N ASN A 20 -7.75 19.31 -13.92
CA ASN A 20 -6.52 18.76 -13.35
C ASN A 20 -6.40 19.06 -11.84
N LEU A 21 -6.69 20.31 -11.43
CA LEU A 21 -6.66 20.72 -10.03
C LEU A 21 -7.71 19.98 -9.19
N PHE A 22 -8.89 19.69 -9.77
CA PHE A 22 -9.94 18.92 -9.09
C PHE A 22 -9.52 17.46 -8.88
N TYR A 23 -8.95 16.82 -9.91
CA TYR A 23 -8.43 15.44 -9.80
C TYR A 23 -7.33 15.31 -8.74
N GLU A 24 -6.37 16.23 -8.73
CA GLU A 24 -5.26 16.23 -7.78
C GLU A 24 -5.76 16.39 -6.33
N ASN A 25 -6.76 17.25 -6.10
CA ASN A 25 -7.37 17.41 -4.77
C ASN A 25 -8.12 16.14 -4.32
N GLN A 26 -8.87 15.48 -5.20
CA GLN A 26 -9.53 14.21 -4.87
C GLN A 26 -8.54 13.09 -4.55
N GLU A 27 -7.43 13.00 -5.28
CA GLU A 27 -6.40 11.99 -5.04
C GLU A 27 -5.74 12.21 -3.68
N LYS A 28 -5.44 13.47 -3.35
CA LYS A 28 -4.89 13.85 -2.05
C LYS A 28 -5.85 13.55 -0.89
N GLU A 29 -7.13 13.90 -1.03
CA GLU A 29 -8.14 13.59 -0.01
C GLU A 29 -8.31 12.08 0.18
N ARG A 30 -8.30 11.30 -0.91
CA ARG A 30 -8.31 9.83 -0.85
C ARG A 30 -7.08 9.27 -0.15
N GLU A 31 -5.89 9.77 -0.50
CA GLU A 31 -4.65 9.33 0.14
C GLU A 31 -4.66 9.66 1.64
N GLU A 32 -5.11 10.85 2.02
CA GLU A 32 -5.23 11.25 3.42
C GLU A 32 -6.26 10.40 4.18
N THR A 33 -7.36 10.04 3.52
CA THR A 33 -8.40 9.15 4.07
C THR A 33 -7.86 7.73 4.28
N LEU A 34 -7.17 7.17 3.28
CA LEU A 34 -6.50 5.86 3.38
C LEU A 34 -5.43 5.87 4.48
N ASN A 35 -4.65 6.95 4.60
CA ASN A 35 -3.62 7.05 5.63
C ASN A 35 -4.22 7.10 7.04
N ARG A 36 -5.37 7.75 7.22
CA ARG A 36 -6.04 7.88 8.53
C ARG A 36 -6.86 6.67 8.94
N HIS A 37 -7.60 6.08 8.00
CA HIS A 37 -8.60 5.06 8.28
C HIS A 37 -8.31 3.71 7.63
N GLY A 38 -7.31 3.66 6.76
CA GLY A 38 -6.97 2.46 6.04
C GLY A 38 -6.26 1.44 6.91
N ILE A 39 -6.56 0.18 6.63
CA ILE A 39 -5.89 -1.00 7.17
C ILE A 39 -4.92 -1.56 6.13
N LEU A 40 -3.91 -2.30 6.60
CA LEU A 40 -2.96 -2.96 5.73
C LEU A 40 -3.35 -4.43 5.56
N VAL A 41 -3.33 -4.92 4.33
CA VAL A 41 -3.53 -6.34 4.01
C VAL A 41 -2.29 -6.85 3.30
N THR A 42 -1.60 -7.79 3.93
CA THR A 42 -0.52 -8.54 3.27
C THR A 42 -1.12 -9.78 2.59
N ILE A 43 -0.92 -9.86 1.29
CA ILE A 43 -1.36 -10.95 0.41
C ILE A 43 -0.11 -11.73 0.00
N LEU A 44 -0.11 -13.03 0.27
CA LEU A 44 0.90 -13.95 -0.24
C LEU A 44 0.31 -14.72 -1.42
N LEU A 45 0.82 -14.48 -2.62
CA LEU A 45 0.52 -15.30 -3.80
C LEU A 45 1.64 -16.31 -3.98
N LYS A 46 1.49 -17.47 -3.33
CA LYS A 46 2.53 -18.50 -3.31
C LYS A 46 2.57 -19.25 -4.63
N HIS A 47 3.78 -19.49 -5.14
CA HIS A 47 3.97 -20.26 -6.36
C HIS A 47 3.39 -21.68 -6.23
N ASP A 48 2.70 -22.12 -7.28
CA ASP A 48 2.35 -23.52 -7.44
C ASP A 48 3.36 -24.18 -8.37
N GLN A 49 4.28 -24.98 -7.80
CA GLN A 49 5.33 -25.67 -8.54
C GLN A 49 4.79 -26.76 -9.50
N ARG A 50 3.49 -27.03 -9.48
CA ARG A 50 2.83 -27.87 -10.48
C ARG A 50 2.63 -27.17 -11.82
N LYS A 51 2.81 -25.85 -11.87
CA LYS A 51 2.66 -25.03 -13.07
C LYS A 51 3.97 -24.39 -13.48
N THR A 52 4.14 -24.23 -14.77
CA THR A 52 5.19 -23.42 -15.38
C THR A 52 4.86 -21.93 -15.25
N LEU A 53 5.88 -21.08 -15.42
CA LEU A 53 5.70 -19.63 -15.42
C LEU A 53 4.76 -19.17 -16.54
N ASP A 54 4.83 -19.81 -17.71
CA ASP A 54 3.98 -19.48 -18.86
C ASP A 54 2.50 -19.80 -18.60
N GLU A 55 2.21 -20.93 -17.96
CA GLU A 55 0.84 -21.28 -17.54
C GLU A 55 0.29 -20.30 -16.52
N ILE A 56 1.09 -19.90 -15.53
CA ILE A 56 0.72 -18.87 -14.54
C ILE A 56 0.40 -17.55 -15.27
N ASN A 57 1.29 -17.10 -16.15
CA ASN A 57 1.12 -15.83 -16.87
C ASN A 57 -0.12 -15.85 -17.78
N LEU A 58 -0.39 -16.97 -18.44
CA LEU A 58 -1.57 -17.13 -19.29
C LEU A 58 -2.86 -17.03 -18.46
N GLU A 59 -2.92 -17.70 -17.31
CA GLU A 59 -4.08 -17.64 -16.43
C GLU A 59 -4.33 -16.23 -15.88
N LEU A 60 -3.28 -15.54 -15.42
CA LEU A 60 -3.39 -14.15 -14.95
C LEU A 60 -3.86 -13.19 -16.05
N LYS A 61 -3.40 -13.42 -17.29
CA LYS A 61 -3.85 -12.64 -18.45
C LYS A 61 -5.32 -12.91 -18.76
N GLN A 62 -5.75 -14.17 -18.78
CA GLN A 62 -7.14 -14.55 -19.07
C GLN A 62 -8.12 -14.04 -18.01
N SER A 63 -7.71 -14.04 -16.74
CA SER A 63 -8.54 -13.58 -15.64
C SER A 63 -8.60 -12.04 -15.53
N GLY A 64 -7.63 -11.36 -16.14
CA GLY A 64 -7.49 -9.91 -16.11
C GLY A 64 -6.87 -9.40 -14.80
N PHE A 65 -6.03 -10.19 -14.14
CA PHE A 65 -5.39 -9.83 -12.87
C PHE A 65 -4.71 -8.45 -12.94
N TRP A 66 -3.89 -8.23 -13.96
CA TRP A 66 -3.12 -6.98 -14.14
C TRP A 66 -3.97 -5.72 -14.38
N VAL A 67 -5.24 -5.89 -14.72
CA VAL A 67 -6.18 -4.78 -14.94
C VAL A 67 -7.04 -4.53 -13.71
N LYS A 68 -7.41 -5.60 -12.99
CA LYS A 68 -8.38 -5.54 -11.89
C LYS A 68 -7.73 -5.35 -10.52
N PHE A 69 -6.52 -5.88 -10.31
CA PHE A 69 -5.82 -5.78 -9.03
C PHE A 69 -5.02 -4.46 -8.95
N PRO A 70 -5.03 -3.74 -7.81
CA PRO A 70 -5.64 -4.08 -6.52
C PRO A 70 -7.16 -3.86 -6.46
N GLY A 71 -7.68 -2.92 -7.24
CA GLY A 71 -9.08 -2.48 -7.22
C GLY A 71 -9.17 -0.96 -7.09
N GLU A 72 -10.34 -0.40 -7.38
CA GLU A 72 -10.55 1.04 -7.26
C GLU A 72 -10.44 1.50 -5.80
N GLY A 73 -9.72 2.60 -5.58
CA GLY A 73 -9.54 3.19 -4.25
C GLY A 73 -8.65 2.38 -3.31
N MET A 74 -7.90 1.41 -3.81
CA MET A 74 -6.93 0.61 -3.04
C MET A 74 -5.51 1.00 -3.44
N LYS A 75 -4.59 1.08 -2.47
CA LYS A 75 -3.20 1.50 -2.70
C LYS A 75 -2.24 0.34 -2.45
N ILE A 76 -1.38 0.02 -3.41
CA ILE A 76 -0.27 -0.92 -3.18
C ILE A 76 0.83 -0.17 -2.43
N GLU A 77 1.15 -0.62 -1.21
CA GLU A 77 2.22 -0.07 -0.37
C GLU A 77 3.56 -0.71 -0.69
N SER A 78 3.57 -2.02 -0.99
CA SER A 78 4.78 -2.76 -1.34
C SER A 78 4.47 -3.99 -2.16
N TRP A 79 5.36 -4.36 -3.08
CA TRP A 79 5.26 -5.60 -3.86
C TRP A 79 6.65 -6.21 -4.07
N TYR A 80 6.86 -7.40 -3.51
CA TYR A 80 8.08 -8.17 -3.69
C TYR A 80 7.80 -9.56 -4.24
N VAL A 81 8.79 -10.17 -4.88
CA VAL A 81 8.81 -11.60 -5.16
C VAL A 81 9.89 -12.22 -4.31
N ALA A 82 9.49 -12.97 -3.29
CA ALA A 82 10.42 -13.70 -2.45
C ALA A 82 10.64 -15.10 -3.03
N MET A 83 11.88 -15.41 -3.42
CA MET A 83 12.25 -16.70 -4.00
C MET A 83 11.82 -17.85 -3.07
N GLY A 84 11.16 -18.87 -3.63
CA GLY A 84 10.65 -20.01 -2.87
C GLY A 84 9.33 -19.77 -2.14
N LEU A 85 8.89 -18.50 -2.00
CA LEU A 85 7.59 -18.16 -1.43
C LEU A 85 6.60 -17.75 -2.52
N GLY A 86 6.89 -16.68 -3.27
CA GLY A 86 5.99 -16.09 -4.25
C GLY A 86 5.88 -14.57 -4.10
N HIS A 87 4.77 -13.99 -4.58
CA HIS A 87 4.53 -12.55 -4.42
C HIS A 87 4.10 -12.24 -2.99
N ILE A 88 4.72 -11.21 -2.41
CA ILE A 88 4.34 -10.60 -1.13
C ILE A 88 3.86 -9.19 -1.46
N ILE A 89 2.56 -8.96 -1.34
CA ILE A 89 1.94 -7.69 -1.70
C ILE A 89 1.29 -7.12 -0.45
N THR A 90 1.62 -5.88 -0.10
CA THR A 90 0.91 -5.15 0.95
C THR A 90 0.03 -4.10 0.27
N VAL A 91 -1.26 -4.16 0.54
CA VAL A 91 -2.25 -3.21 0.03
C VAL A 91 -2.89 -2.48 1.20
N ARG A 92 -2.98 -1.16 1.11
CA ARG A 92 -3.78 -0.34 2.00
C ARG A 92 -5.17 -0.15 1.41
N ILE A 93 -6.17 -0.44 2.22
CA ILE A 93 -7.58 -0.37 1.85
C ILE A 93 -8.40 0.23 3.00
N LEU A 94 -9.58 0.75 2.70
CA LEU A 94 -10.58 1.05 3.72
C LEU A 94 -11.24 -0.24 4.24
N PRO A 95 -11.71 -0.28 5.50
CA PRO A 95 -12.30 -1.48 6.10
C PRO A 95 -13.46 -2.09 5.28
N GLU A 96 -14.28 -1.26 4.64
CA GLU A 96 -15.40 -1.67 3.80
C GLU A 96 -14.96 -2.37 2.49
N GLN A 97 -13.72 -2.16 2.05
CA GLN A 97 -13.19 -2.71 0.80
C GLN A 97 -12.63 -4.13 0.94
N VAL A 98 -12.55 -4.69 2.16
CA VAL A 98 -11.99 -6.04 2.42
C VAL A 98 -12.64 -7.11 1.55
N ARG A 99 -13.98 -7.06 1.43
CA ARG A 99 -14.73 -8.03 0.61
C ARG A 99 -14.41 -7.91 -0.87
N GLU A 100 -14.23 -6.69 -1.36
CA GLU A 100 -13.95 -6.45 -2.76
C GLU A 100 -12.53 -6.88 -3.13
N LEU A 101 -11.55 -6.56 -2.28
CA LEU A 101 -10.17 -7.04 -2.43
C LEU A 101 -10.12 -8.57 -2.50
N ASN A 102 -10.83 -9.24 -1.58
CA ASN A 102 -10.92 -10.70 -1.60
C ASN A 102 -11.47 -11.17 -2.96
N ARG A 103 -12.64 -10.69 -3.38
CA ARG A 103 -13.29 -11.08 -4.66
C ARG A 103 -12.41 -10.88 -5.89
N ILE A 104 -11.64 -9.78 -5.94
CA ILE A 104 -10.70 -9.54 -7.03
C ILE A 104 -9.70 -10.69 -7.07
N ILE A 105 -9.08 -11.03 -5.95
CA ILE A 105 -8.13 -12.15 -5.87
C ILE A 105 -8.79 -13.50 -6.18
N GLU A 106 -10.00 -13.77 -5.69
CA GLU A 106 -10.72 -15.01 -5.98
C GLU A 106 -10.90 -15.22 -7.48
N ARG A 107 -11.31 -14.16 -8.17
CA ARG A 107 -11.64 -14.18 -9.60
C ARG A 107 -10.40 -14.16 -10.49
N THR A 108 -9.27 -13.66 -9.97
CA THR A 108 -8.13 -13.32 -10.82
C THR A 108 -6.84 -14.09 -10.53
N ALA A 109 -6.59 -14.51 -9.29
CA ALA A 109 -5.29 -15.06 -8.91
C ALA A 109 -5.34 -16.46 -8.28
N TRP A 110 -6.49 -16.92 -7.74
CA TRP A 110 -6.59 -18.22 -7.06
C TRP A 110 -6.26 -19.43 -7.91
N LYS A 111 -6.52 -19.37 -9.23
CA LYS A 111 -6.14 -20.47 -10.12
C LYS A 111 -4.61 -20.55 -10.23
N SER A 112 -3.95 -19.40 -10.29
CA SER A 112 -2.53 -19.26 -10.58
C SER A 112 -1.63 -19.42 -9.36
N PHE A 113 -2.15 -19.16 -8.16
CA PHE A 113 -1.38 -19.16 -6.92
C PHE A 113 -2.15 -19.80 -5.77
N ARG A 114 -1.41 -20.30 -4.77
CA ARG A 114 -1.98 -20.54 -3.44
C ARG A 114 -1.94 -19.24 -2.65
N THR A 115 -3.11 -18.77 -2.21
CA THR A 115 -3.23 -17.44 -1.62
C THR A 115 -3.40 -17.48 -0.10
N GLU A 116 -2.70 -16.60 0.61
CA GLU A 116 -2.93 -16.31 2.03
C GLU A 116 -3.10 -14.80 2.25
N PHE A 117 -3.90 -14.42 3.25
CA PHE A 117 -4.21 -13.02 3.58
C PHE A 117 -3.97 -12.77 5.06
N PHE A 118 -3.36 -11.62 5.36
CA PHE A 118 -3.08 -11.18 6.72
C PHE A 118 -3.47 -9.71 6.84
N LEU A 119 -4.56 -9.44 7.55
CA LEU A 119 -4.87 -8.08 7.99
C LEU A 119 -3.87 -7.67 9.06
N SER A 120 -3.40 -6.44 8.95
CA SER A 120 -2.37 -5.86 9.82
C SER A 120 -2.63 -4.37 10.02
N TYR A 121 -2.04 -3.82 11.06
CA TYR A 121 -2.00 -2.39 11.35
C TYR A 121 -0.53 -1.94 11.43
N ASP A 122 -0.29 -0.65 11.24
CA ASP A 122 1.06 -0.11 11.32
C ASP A 122 1.50 0.03 12.79
N PHE A 123 2.51 -0.73 13.19
CA PHE A 123 3.09 -0.70 14.54
C PHE A 123 4.47 -0.03 14.57
N LYS A 124 4.92 0.54 13.45
CA LYS A 124 6.28 1.07 13.32
C LYS A 124 6.53 2.25 14.25
N GLU A 125 5.60 3.18 14.36
CA GLU A 125 5.75 4.36 15.22
C GLU A 125 5.78 3.97 16.69
N VAL A 126 4.80 3.18 17.14
CA VAL A 126 4.72 2.67 18.52
C VAL A 126 5.98 1.89 18.90
N SER A 127 6.45 1.00 18.01
CA SER A 127 7.69 0.25 18.27
C SER A 127 8.93 1.15 18.31
N THR A 128 8.98 2.21 17.49
CA THR A 128 10.09 3.18 17.50
C THR A 128 10.12 3.98 18.81
N GLU A 129 8.97 4.44 19.28
CA GLU A 129 8.84 5.15 20.56
C GLU A 129 9.23 4.27 21.73
N ASN A 130 8.72 3.03 21.76
CA ASN A 130 9.07 2.07 22.81
C ASN A 130 10.57 1.80 22.83
N ARG A 131 11.20 1.60 21.66
CA ARG A 131 12.66 1.41 21.59
C ARG A 131 13.45 2.61 22.13
N LYS A 132 13.04 3.83 21.82
CA LYS A 132 13.70 5.05 22.34
C LYS A 132 13.57 5.13 23.85
N ARG A 133 12.37 4.86 24.39
CA ARG A 133 12.10 4.88 25.83
C ARG A 133 13.00 3.90 26.59
N GLU A 134 13.07 2.65 26.13
CA GLU A 134 13.91 1.62 26.77
C GLU A 134 15.40 2.01 26.73
N GLN A 135 15.88 2.57 25.61
CA GLN A 135 17.27 3.03 25.49
C GLN A 135 17.59 4.18 26.45
N ASP A 136 16.65 5.09 26.68
CA ASP A 136 16.85 6.21 27.60
C ASP A 136 16.80 5.75 29.07
N ASP A 137 15.95 4.77 29.39
CA ASP A 137 15.89 4.15 30.71
C ASP A 137 17.16 3.37 31.05
N GLU A 138 17.75 2.66 30.08
CA GLU A 138 19.05 1.99 30.24
C GLU A 138 20.17 2.99 30.51
N LYS A 139 20.29 4.07 29.72
CA LYS A 139 21.29 5.14 29.95
C LYS A 139 21.15 5.80 31.31
N GLN A 140 19.92 5.99 31.80
CA GLN A 140 19.68 6.55 33.13
C GLN A 140 20.14 5.60 34.24
N LYS A 141 19.91 4.29 34.08
CA LYS A 141 20.41 3.27 35.03
C LYS A 141 21.94 3.25 35.07
N GLU A 142 22.60 3.31 33.92
CA GLU A 142 24.08 3.37 33.81
C GLU A 142 24.64 4.61 34.51
N LYS A 143 24.11 5.80 34.21
CA LYS A 143 24.53 7.05 34.90
C LYS A 143 24.34 6.98 36.41
N LYS A 144 23.22 6.41 36.87
CA LYS A 144 22.95 6.26 38.30
C LYS A 144 23.91 5.25 38.96
N PHE A 145 24.32 4.23 38.23
CA PHE A 145 25.32 3.26 38.69
C PHE A 145 26.72 3.90 38.76
N GLU A 146 27.17 4.57 37.71
CA GLU A 146 28.45 5.31 37.69
C GLU A 146 28.52 6.35 38.81
N MET A 147 27.45 7.11 39.01
CA MET A 147 27.39 8.11 40.08
C MET A 147 27.48 7.47 41.47
N LYS A 148 26.87 6.30 41.68
CA LYS A 148 26.98 5.57 42.95
C LYS A 148 28.40 5.05 43.20
N GLU A 149 29.08 4.56 42.16
CA GLU A 149 30.47 4.12 42.26
C GLU A 149 31.42 5.29 42.50
N TYR A 150 31.19 6.46 41.91
CA TYR A 150 32.02 7.65 42.12
C TYR A 150 31.99 8.16 43.57
N PHE A 151 30.88 7.98 44.29
CA PHE A 151 30.72 8.43 45.69
C PHE A 151 31.03 7.35 46.73
N ARG A 152 31.65 6.24 46.34
CA ARG A 152 32.05 5.14 47.23
C ARG A 152 33.54 5.19 47.56
#